data_AF-A0A3B8H9S2-F1
#
_entry.id   AF-A0A3B8H9S2-F1
#
_cell.length_a   1.000
_cell.length_b   1.000
_cell.length_c   1.000
_cell.angle_alpha   90.00
_cell.angle_beta   90.00
_cell.angle_gamma   90.00
#
_symmetry.space_group_name_H-M   'P 1'
#
loop_
_entity.id
_entity.type
_entity.pdbx_description
1 polymer ?
#
loop_
_entity_poly.entity_id
_entity_poly.type
_entity_poly.pdbx_seq_one_letter_code
_entity_poly.pdbx_strand_id
1 'polypeptide(L)'
;DLNVPLVGVTLLYKRGYFVQHLNLLGRQEELYPYFDPRAFMEQLPFKVTIKIEGRDVHIGVWKYNYAGVRGKVHVYFLDTDLSINSAEDRLITQYLYGGDQHTRICQEAVLGIGGY
;
A
#
# COMPACT_ATOMS: atom_id res chain seq x y z
N ASP A 1 -12.82 -22.57 3.69
CA ASP A 1 -11.55 -22.53 2.94
C ASP A 1 -11.32 -23.79 2.13
N LEU A 2 -11.15 -23.59 0.81
CA LEU A 2 -11.12 -24.61 -0.26
C LEU A 2 -9.69 -25.10 -0.62
N ASN A 3 -8.66 -24.76 0.15
CA ASN A 3 -7.25 -25.10 -0.09
C ASN A 3 -6.77 -24.82 -1.53
N VAL A 4 -7.23 -23.69 -2.10
CA VAL A 4 -6.83 -23.23 -3.43
C VAL A 4 -5.47 -22.52 -3.32
N PRO A 5 -4.50 -22.79 -4.21
CA PRO A 5 -3.23 -22.07 -4.25
C PRO A 5 -3.49 -20.63 -4.70
N LEU A 6 -3.63 -19.73 -3.73
CA LEU A 6 -3.99 -18.33 -3.95
C LEU A 6 -3.04 -17.42 -3.16
N VAL A 7 -2.68 -16.30 -3.79
CA VAL A 7 -1.98 -15.18 -3.15
C VAL A 7 -2.76 -13.90 -3.40
N GLY A 8 -2.73 -12.98 -2.43
CA GLY A 8 -3.23 -11.62 -2.61
C GLY A 8 -2.07 -10.69 -2.94
N VAL A 9 -2.30 -9.72 -3.82
CA VAL A 9 -1.37 -8.61 -4.08
C VAL A 9 -2.16 -7.31 -4.02
N THR A 10 -1.66 -6.33 -3.29
CA THR A 10 -2.34 -5.04 -3.10
C THR A 10 -1.36 -3.93 -2.74
N LEU A 11 -1.83 -2.68 -2.66
CA LEU A 11 -1.02 -1.53 -2.25
C LEU A 11 -0.98 -1.40 -0.72
N LEU A 12 0.17 -0.97 -0.18
CA LEU A 12 0.33 -0.64 1.23
C LEU A 12 0.01 0.83 1.50
N TYR A 13 -1.24 1.16 1.80
CA TYR A 13 -1.61 2.51 2.18
C TYR A 13 -1.15 2.86 3.60
N LYS A 14 -0.17 3.76 3.73
CA LYS A 14 0.39 4.15 5.04
C LYS A 14 -0.53 5.02 5.89
N ARG A 15 -1.53 5.68 5.30
CA ARG A 15 -2.41 6.63 6.01
C ARG A 15 -3.90 6.32 5.86
N GLY A 16 -4.25 5.24 5.17
CA GLY A 16 -5.65 4.86 4.94
C GLY A 16 -6.45 5.93 4.19
N TYR A 17 -7.78 5.90 4.36
CA TYR A 17 -8.70 6.90 3.77
C TYR A 17 -8.77 8.12 4.69
N PHE A 18 -9.54 8.06 5.78
CA PHE A 18 -9.41 8.94 6.94
C PHE A 18 -10.14 8.28 8.12
N VAL A 19 -9.82 8.72 9.33
CA VAL A 19 -10.60 8.41 10.54
C VAL A 19 -11.39 9.65 10.90
N GLN A 20 -12.72 9.50 10.94
CA GLN A 20 -13.61 10.57 11.37
C GLN A 20 -13.53 10.74 12.89
N HIS A 21 -13.28 11.97 13.33
CA HIS A 21 -13.31 12.37 14.73
C HIS A 21 -14.32 13.50 14.91
N LEU A 22 -15.15 13.45 15.96
CA LEU A 22 -16.01 14.57 16.33
C LEU A 22 -15.38 15.26 17.53
N ASN A 23 -15.04 16.54 17.37
CA ASN A 23 -14.47 17.31 18.48
C ASN A 23 -15.53 17.72 19.51
N LEU A 24 -15.09 18.33 20.60
CA LEU A 24 -15.93 18.75 21.72
C LEU A 24 -17.05 19.74 21.32
N LEU A 25 -16.96 20.36 20.14
CA LEU A 25 -17.94 21.27 19.58
C LEU A 25 -18.88 20.60 18.55
N GLY A 26 -18.80 19.27 18.40
CA GLY A 26 -19.59 18.51 17.43
C GLY A 26 -19.17 18.70 15.97
N ARG A 27 -17.97 19.25 15.71
CA ARG A 27 -17.44 19.40 14.36
C ARG A 27 -16.65 18.16 13.95
N GLN A 28 -16.83 17.75 12.71
CA GLN A 28 -16.05 16.69 12.09
C GLN A 28 -14.62 17.16 11.80
N GLU A 29 -13.67 16.33 12.20
CA GLU A 29 -12.25 16.41 11.91
C GLU A 29 -11.81 15.12 11.23
N GLU A 30 -10.89 15.23 10.28
CA GLU A 30 -10.31 14.10 9.57
C GLU A 30 -8.89 13.83 10.06
N LEU A 31 -8.63 12.60 10.49
CA LEU A 31 -7.32 12.15 10.93
C LEU A 31 -6.75 11.12 9.96
N TYR A 32 -5.45 11.22 9.70
CA TYR A 32 -4.72 10.35 8.78
C TYR A 32 -3.57 9.64 9.53
N PRO A 33 -3.89 8.74 10.46
CA PRO A 33 -2.89 8.07 11.29
C PRO A 33 -1.93 7.25 10.43
N TYR A 34 -0.66 7.24 10.81
CA TYR A 34 0.34 6.44 10.11
C TYR A 34 0.25 4.96 10.54
N PHE A 35 0.16 4.06 9.57
CA PHE A 35 0.22 2.62 9.73
C PHE A 35 1.67 2.15 9.59
N ASP A 36 2.23 1.63 10.69
CA ASP A 36 3.55 1.00 10.67
C ASP A 36 3.43 -0.49 10.33
N PRO A 37 3.82 -0.93 9.11
CA PRO A 37 3.69 -2.34 8.72
C PRO A 37 4.65 -3.27 9.47
N ARG A 38 5.73 -2.76 10.08
CA ARG A 38 6.75 -3.60 10.74
C ARG A 38 6.17 -4.39 11.92
N ALA A 39 5.10 -3.89 12.53
CA ALA A 39 4.41 -4.57 13.61
C ALA A 39 3.58 -5.77 13.14
N PHE A 40 3.28 -5.88 11.83
CA PHE A 40 2.31 -6.85 11.31
C PHE A 40 2.86 -7.72 10.17
N MET A 41 3.89 -7.27 9.47
CA MET A 41 4.33 -7.83 8.20
C MET A 41 5.85 -7.93 8.13
N GLU A 42 6.34 -8.86 7.33
CA GLU A 42 7.75 -9.02 7.03
C GLU A 42 8.12 -8.20 5.80
N GLN A 43 9.18 -7.39 5.87
CA GLN A 43 9.72 -6.74 4.67
C GLN A 43 10.58 -7.73 3.89
N LEU A 44 10.28 -7.92 2.61
CA LEU A 44 11.08 -8.77 1.74
C LEU A 44 12.32 -8.02 1.23
N PRO A 45 13.44 -8.74 0.98
CA PRO A 45 14.72 -8.11 0.65
C PRO A 45 14.80 -7.61 -0.81
N PHE A 46 13.82 -7.95 -1.65
CA PHE A 46 13.79 -7.55 -3.05
C PHE A 46 12.89 -6.34 -3.28
N LYS A 47 13.12 -5.67 -4.41
CA LYS A 47 12.33 -4.54 -4.89
C LYS A 47 11.93 -4.81 -6.34
N VAL A 48 10.78 -4.29 -6.73
CA VAL A 48 10.35 -4.23 -8.13
C VAL A 48 10.59 -2.81 -8.63
N THR A 49 11.02 -2.64 -9.88
CA THR A 49 11.18 -1.31 -10.48
C THR A 49 10.28 -1.23 -11.71
N ILE A 50 9.46 -0.20 -11.79
CA ILE A 50 8.63 0.10 -12.95
C ILE A 50 8.95 1.50 -13.48
N LYS A 51 8.59 1.78 -14.73
CA LYS A 51 8.68 3.12 -15.31
C LYS A 51 7.34 3.82 -15.24
N ILE A 52 7.29 4.99 -14.60
CA ILE A 52 6.14 5.90 -14.62
C ILE A 52 6.63 7.23 -15.20
N GLU A 53 6.07 7.64 -16.33
CA GLU A 53 6.44 8.91 -17.01
C GLU A 53 7.96 9.04 -17.27
N GLY A 54 8.61 7.92 -17.62
CA GLY A 54 10.05 7.88 -17.86
C GLY A 54 10.93 7.84 -16.60
N ARG A 55 10.34 7.99 -15.41
CA ARG A 55 11.03 7.89 -14.12
C ARG A 55 11.01 6.45 -13.62
N ASP A 56 12.10 6.02 -13.00
CA ASP A 56 12.16 4.72 -12.32
C ASP A 56 11.52 4.85 -10.93
N VAL A 57 10.45 4.09 -10.71
CA VAL A 57 9.76 3.98 -9.41
C VAL A 57 10.08 2.63 -8.80
N HIS A 58 10.75 2.64 -7.65
CA HIS A 58 11.09 1.45 -6.90
C HIS A 58 9.98 1.09 -5.92
N ILE A 59 9.63 -0.19 -5.85
CA ILE A 59 8.53 -0.71 -5.05
C ILE A 59 9.11 -1.75 -4.08
N GLY A 60 8.96 -1.48 -2.79
CA GLY A 60 9.24 -2.45 -1.73
C GLY A 60 8.07 -3.40 -1.56
N VAL A 61 8.34 -4.60 -1.07
CA VAL A 61 7.32 -5.62 -0.86
C VAL A 61 7.27 -6.04 0.60
N TRP A 62 6.08 -5.98 1.17
CA TRP A 62 5.78 -6.51 2.50
C TRP A 62 4.95 -7.79 2.37
N LYS A 63 5.27 -8.80 3.15
CA LYS A 63 4.55 -10.07 3.19
C LYS A 63 3.77 -10.20 4.49
N TYR A 64 2.48 -10.43 4.35
CA TYR A 64 1.60 -10.81 5.45
C TYR A 64 1.15 -12.26 5.25
N ASN A 65 1.27 -13.06 6.32
CA ASN A 65 0.83 -14.45 6.33
C ASN A 65 -0.53 -14.52 7.04
N TYR A 66 -1.62 -14.51 6.29
CA TYR A 66 -2.95 -14.68 6.87
C TYR A 66 -3.25 -16.16 7.11
N ALA A 67 -3.64 -16.49 8.34
CA ALA A 67 -4.08 -17.83 8.71
C ALA A 67 -5.61 -17.88 8.79
N GLY A 68 -6.24 -18.54 7.83
CA GLY A 68 -7.67 -18.85 7.84
C GLY A 68 -7.97 -20.13 8.64
N VAL A 69 -9.25 -20.53 8.66
CA VAL A 69 -9.72 -21.69 9.44
C VAL A 69 -9.15 -23.01 8.92
N ARG A 70 -8.90 -23.13 7.61
CA ARG A 70 -8.41 -24.37 6.99
C ARG A 70 -7.19 -24.17 6.07
N GLY A 71 -6.49 -23.05 6.16
CA GLY A 71 -5.36 -22.76 5.27
C GLY A 71 -4.62 -21.47 5.59
N LYS A 72 -3.54 -21.22 4.84
CA LYS A 72 -2.76 -19.98 4.90
C LYS A 72 -2.74 -19.33 3.52
N VAL A 73 -2.93 -18.01 3.50
CA VAL A 73 -2.84 -17.20 2.28
C VAL A 73 -1.76 -16.15 2.49
N HIS A 74 -0.86 -16.03 1.51
CA HIS A 74 0.14 -14.96 1.50
C HIS A 74 -0.47 -13.72 0.84
N VAL A 75 -0.36 -12.58 1.51
CA VAL A 75 -0.73 -11.28 0.95
C VAL A 75 0.54 -10.43 0.83
N TYR A 76 0.82 -9.97 -0.38
CA TYR A 76 1.93 -9.08 -0.68
C TYR A 76 1.41 -7.65 -0.80
N PHE A 77 2.03 -6.74 -0.07
CA PHE A 77 1.70 -5.32 -0.07
C PHE A 77 2.84 -4.53 -0.71
N LEU A 78 2.51 -3.76 -1.74
CA LEU A 78 3.43 -2.95 -2.53
C LEU A 78 3.57 -1.54 -1.93
N ASP A 79 4.79 -1.08 -1.75
CA ASP A 79 5.11 0.16 -1.03
C ASP A 79 6.11 1.02 -1.80
N THR A 80 5.70 2.23 -2.22
CA THR A 80 6.60 3.19 -2.88
C THR A 80 7.25 4.16 -1.89
N ASP A 81 6.95 4.09 -0.59
CA ASP A 81 7.54 4.93 0.47
C ASP A 81 8.98 4.50 0.80
N LEU A 82 9.86 4.61 -0.21
CA LEU A 82 11.27 4.29 -0.12
C LEU A 82 12.11 5.56 -0.33
N SER A 83 13.18 5.71 0.44
CA SER A 83 14.08 6.87 0.33
C SER A 83 14.80 7.02 -1.02
N ILE A 84 14.84 5.96 -1.82
CA ILE A 84 15.41 5.97 -3.18
C ILE A 84 14.48 6.67 -4.19
N ASN A 85 13.18 6.72 -3.90
CA ASN A 85 12.19 7.36 -4.76
C ASN A 85 12.13 8.86 -4.50
N SER A 86 11.64 9.60 -5.49
CA SER A 86 11.32 11.02 -5.33
C SER A 86 10.24 11.21 -4.26
N ALA A 87 10.17 12.43 -3.69
CA ALA A 87 9.14 12.75 -2.70
C ALA A 87 7.72 12.54 -3.26
N GLU A 88 7.52 12.80 -4.55
CA GLU A 88 6.25 12.62 -5.25
C GLU A 88 5.89 11.13 -5.41
N ASP A 89 6.85 10.29 -5.83
CA ASP A 89 6.61 8.85 -6.01
C ASP A 89 6.31 8.13 -4.70
N ARG A 90 6.89 8.61 -3.60
CA ARG A 90 6.58 8.10 -2.26
C ARG A 90 5.11 8.34 -1.86
N LEU A 91 4.46 9.35 -2.43
CA LEU A 91 3.05 9.64 -2.15
C LEU A 91 2.09 8.64 -2.81
N ILE A 92 2.54 7.89 -3.83
CA ILE A 92 1.68 6.97 -4.59
C ILE A 92 0.97 5.98 -3.66
N THR A 93 1.67 5.39 -2.69
CA THR A 93 1.08 4.44 -1.72
C THR A 93 0.77 5.08 -0.36
N GLN A 94 0.64 6.40 -0.28
CA GLN A 94 0.44 7.06 1.02
C GLN A 94 -1.01 7.04 1.49
N TYR A 95 -1.96 7.40 0.61
CA TYR A 95 -3.37 7.58 0.94
C TYR A 95 -4.28 6.68 0.10
N LEU A 96 -5.24 6.02 0.74
CA LEU A 96 -6.29 5.27 0.08
C LEU A 96 -7.34 6.26 -0.43
N TYR A 97 -7.67 6.22 -1.72
CA TYR A 97 -8.58 7.18 -2.38
C TYR A 97 -8.20 8.66 -2.19
N GLY A 98 -6.93 8.94 -1.89
CA GLY A 98 -6.39 10.28 -1.88
C GLY A 98 -5.79 10.68 -3.24
N GLY A 99 -5.42 11.95 -3.35
CA GLY A 99 -4.80 12.50 -4.56
C GLY A 99 -5.81 12.76 -5.68
N ASP A 100 -5.27 13.03 -6.86
CA ASP A 100 -6.01 13.34 -8.07
C ASP A 100 -6.04 12.14 -9.05
N GLN A 101 -6.53 12.37 -10.27
CA GLN A 101 -6.59 11.34 -11.30
C GLN A 101 -5.19 10.81 -11.69
N HIS A 102 -4.17 11.67 -11.66
CA HIS A 102 -2.79 11.27 -11.93
C HIS A 102 -2.28 10.29 -10.87
N THR A 103 -2.49 10.63 -9.59
CA THR A 103 -2.14 9.75 -8.46
C THR A 103 -2.80 8.38 -8.60
N ARG A 104 -4.08 8.35 -8.98
CA ARG A 104 -4.83 7.11 -9.18
C ARG A 104 -4.25 6.24 -10.29
N ILE A 105 -3.89 6.83 -11.43
CA ILE A 105 -3.25 6.09 -12.53
C ILE A 105 -1.89 5.54 -12.10
N CYS A 106 -1.12 6.30 -11.33
CA CYS A 106 0.15 5.83 -10.77
C CYS A 106 -0.05 4.65 -9.80
N GLN A 107 -1.08 4.70 -8.94
CA GLN A 107 -1.46 3.59 -8.06
C GLN A 107 -1.83 2.33 -8.86
N GLU A 108 -2.63 2.49 -9.91
CA GLU A 108 -3.02 1.40 -10.81
C GLU A 108 -1.80 0.82 -11.56
N ALA A 109 -0.83 1.65 -11.95
CA ALA A 109 0.42 1.19 -12.56
C ALA A 109 1.30 0.40 -11.57
N VAL A 110 1.45 0.90 -10.33
CA VAL A 110 2.17 0.19 -9.26
C VAL A 110 1.53 -1.18 -9.00
N LEU A 111 0.20 -1.24 -8.92
CA LEU A 111 -0.49 -2.50 -8.67
C LEU A 111 -0.46 -3.44 -9.90
N GLY A 112 -0.78 -2.92 -11.08
CA GLY A 112 -0.98 -3.72 -12.29
C GLY A 112 0.31 -4.17 -12.95
N ILE A 113 1.34 -3.32 -12.95
CA ILE A 113 2.66 -3.64 -13.53
C ILE A 113 3.60 -4.16 -12.44
N GLY A 114 3.65 -3.51 -11.28
CA GLY A 114 4.54 -3.89 -10.18
C GLY A 114 4.09 -5.14 -9.43
N GLY A 115 2.81 -5.54 -9.55
CA GLY A 115 2.25 -6.73 -8.91
C GLY A 115 2.25 -8.00 -9.77
N TYR A 116 2.65 -7.92 -11.04
CA TYR A 116 2.76 -9.06 -11.97
C TYR A 116 4.17 -9.67 -11.91
#